data_AF-A0A2P6U282-F1
#
_entry.id   AF-A0A2P6U282-F1
#
_cell.length_a   1.000
_cell.length_b   1.000
_cell.length_c   1.000
_cell.angle_alpha   90.00
_cell.angle_beta   90.00
_cell.angle_gamma   90.00
#
_symmetry.space_group_name_H-M   'P 1'
#
loop_
_entity.id
_entity.type
_entity.pdbx_description
1 polymer ?
#
loop_
_entity_poly.entity_id
_entity_poly.type
_entity_poly.pdbx_seq_one_letter_code
_entity_poly.pdbx_strand_id
1 'polypeptide(L)'
;MSGRGKGKIAGTKKVSRASKAGLQFPVGRIARYLRKGRYSERIGAGAPVYLAAVLEYLAAEVLELAGNAARDNKKTRIIPRHIQLAVRNDEELSKLLAGVTIAEGGVLPNIHSVLLPKKKSGKGQGGSMSPMATATVERVTVRPDDKERFAGRPPLPPAGDAYQPLLHEPPPHGEGAPNTEELQRRTLLSSGINLSKAIMGVGILALPRVFSLLGIGTATLWLAFVALLSYASMHMLTKATARTGLASYSDLVRDRLGLFAQTIHDLSIIANCFGMMVVYLVVIGDVLVGEGKAEGLLSEDCGDRRTVLAVVTLLLLAPLVSATRTRATVGASALGVVAILIWAAITLILFLLAASNGQVHTMHWWPSSRTFKSKGFESAVQMVGVLPILVVAYLCHMSLGHTSREVAYASERQLDNVSVVAVSLSTVAFLVISVCSYGIFGAKGLKADVLSSFTVKALQPIVWTRLAQACFMLVRLGFLVSLLAMFPLQMAPFRDSLWKLLFRQDLQGPGLWLVTYIVLFGVYWAAAYMTSIWGPLIVLGSTAGVLIAFVLPGLLATRLEEELSESRAARRSRMLGGWLLALIGLVIGVAGIVRVLFYRDPISD
;
A
#
# COMPACT_ATOMS: atom_id res chain seq x y z
N MET A 1 37.85 -9.55 65.57
CA MET A 1 38.42 -8.97 64.33
C MET A 1 38.15 -9.96 63.20
N SER A 2 37.04 -9.80 62.47
CA SER A 2 36.93 -9.20 61.12
C SER A 2 37.82 -9.84 60.05
N GLY A 3 37.19 -10.47 59.07
CA GLY A 3 37.82 -11.04 57.87
C GLY A 3 36.80 -11.68 56.93
N ARG A 4 35.79 -10.90 56.51
CA ARG A 4 34.65 -11.30 55.67
C ARG A 4 35.09 -11.65 54.23
N GLY A 5 35.09 -12.93 53.88
CA GLY A 5 35.27 -13.42 52.51
C GLY A 5 34.02 -13.19 51.66
N LYS A 6 34.14 -12.35 50.63
CA LYS A 6 33.10 -12.07 49.62
C LYS A 6 32.67 -13.36 48.90
N GLY A 7 31.36 -13.61 48.87
CA GLY A 7 30.74 -14.68 48.09
C GLY A 7 31.06 -14.57 46.60
N LYS A 8 31.40 -15.71 45.99
CA LYS A 8 31.52 -15.85 44.53
C LYS A 8 30.13 -15.63 43.90
N ILE A 9 30.00 -14.56 43.14
CA ILE A 9 28.84 -14.30 42.27
C ILE A 9 28.76 -15.45 41.26
N ALA A 10 27.60 -16.10 41.16
CA ALA A 10 27.32 -17.12 40.17
C ALA A 10 27.56 -16.55 38.76
N GLY A 11 28.61 -17.02 38.08
CA GLY A 11 28.97 -16.55 36.76
C GLY A 11 27.86 -16.84 35.74
N THR A 12 27.38 -15.81 35.05
CA THR A 12 26.49 -15.92 33.89
C THR A 12 26.96 -16.99 32.92
N LYS A 13 26.10 -17.97 32.57
CA LYS A 13 26.39 -19.02 31.59
C LYS A 13 26.94 -18.38 30.30
N LYS A 14 28.15 -18.78 29.87
CA LYS A 14 28.76 -18.30 28.63
C LYS A 14 27.95 -18.83 27.44
N VAL A 15 27.11 -17.99 26.85
CA VAL A 15 26.34 -18.31 25.64
C VAL A 15 27.26 -18.27 24.42
N SER A 16 27.16 -19.29 23.56
CA SER A 16 27.96 -19.37 22.32
C SER A 16 27.57 -18.27 21.32
N ARG A 17 28.50 -17.84 20.47
CA ARG A 17 28.21 -16.84 19.42
C ARG A 17 27.11 -17.29 18.45
N ALA A 18 27.02 -18.60 18.19
CA ALA A 18 25.96 -19.17 17.37
C ALA A 18 24.59 -19.05 18.07
N SER A 19 24.50 -19.42 19.35
CA SER A 19 23.27 -19.31 20.14
C SER A 19 22.83 -17.86 20.34
N LYS A 20 23.77 -16.91 20.52
CA LYS A 20 23.44 -15.47 20.54
C LYS A 20 22.92 -14.94 19.21
N ALA A 21 23.36 -15.53 18.10
CA ALA A 21 22.94 -15.14 16.75
C ALA A 21 21.72 -15.92 16.23
N GLY A 22 21.21 -16.90 16.99
CA GLY A 22 20.10 -17.75 16.56
C GLY A 22 20.43 -18.74 15.44
N LEU A 23 21.72 -19.06 15.24
CA LEU A 23 22.19 -19.94 14.16
C LEU A 23 22.47 -21.36 14.66
N GLN A 24 22.10 -22.37 13.88
CA GLN A 24 22.49 -23.76 14.09
C GLN A 24 23.94 -24.02 13.70
N PHE A 25 24.44 -23.32 12.68
CA PHE A 25 25.79 -23.49 12.15
C PHE A 25 26.85 -22.93 13.12
N PRO A 26 28.00 -23.62 13.28
CA PRO A 26 28.99 -23.24 14.28
C PRO A 26 29.81 -22.01 13.86
N VAL A 27 29.32 -20.82 14.21
CA VAL A 27 29.98 -19.52 13.98
C VAL A 27 31.46 -19.51 14.39
N GLY A 28 31.80 -20.13 15.53
CA GLY A 28 33.18 -20.21 16.01
C GLY A 28 34.11 -21.01 15.09
N ARG A 29 33.60 -22.07 14.46
CA ARG A 29 34.34 -22.91 13.51
C ARG A 29 34.58 -22.15 12.20
N ILE A 30 33.55 -21.44 11.73
CA ILE A 30 33.63 -20.60 10.53
C ILE A 30 34.65 -19.45 10.74
N ALA A 31 34.65 -18.81 11.91
CA ALA A 31 35.67 -17.81 12.25
C ALA A 31 37.10 -18.36 12.17
N ARG A 32 37.31 -19.61 12.61
CA ARG A 32 38.61 -20.28 12.52
C ARG A 32 38.99 -20.55 11.06
N TYR A 33 38.05 -20.99 10.23
CA TYR A 33 38.30 -21.22 8.80
C TYR A 33 38.57 -19.95 8.01
N LEU A 34 37.84 -18.85 8.31
CA LEU A 34 38.12 -17.55 7.70
C LEU A 34 39.55 -17.08 8.01
N ARG A 35 40.02 -17.25 9.25
CA ARG A 35 41.40 -16.93 9.64
C ARG A 35 42.42 -17.84 8.97
N LYS A 36 42.13 -19.14 8.86
CA LYS A 36 43.00 -20.11 8.19
C LYS A 36 43.13 -19.82 6.68
N GLY A 37 42.05 -19.41 6.04
CA GLY A 37 42.00 -19.11 4.61
C GLY A 37 42.69 -17.80 4.21
N ARG A 38 43.05 -16.93 5.16
CA ARG A 38 43.73 -15.64 4.93
C ARG A 38 43.07 -14.77 3.85
N TYR A 39 41.74 -14.77 3.77
CA TYR A 39 40.97 -14.00 2.78
C TYR A 39 41.08 -12.47 2.96
N SER A 40 41.56 -12.01 4.13
CA SER A 40 41.83 -10.60 4.44
C SER A 40 42.82 -10.52 5.61
N GLU A 41 43.57 -9.42 5.69
CA GLU A 41 44.46 -9.11 6.82
C GLU A 41 43.72 -8.99 8.15
N ARG A 42 42.46 -8.52 8.13
CA ARG A 42 41.61 -8.38 9.32
C ARG A 42 40.21 -8.92 9.06
N ILE A 43 39.73 -9.74 10.00
CA ILE A 43 38.39 -10.33 9.94
C ILE A 43 37.56 -9.74 11.10
N GLY A 44 36.54 -8.97 10.76
CA GLY A 44 35.60 -8.39 11.72
C GLY A 44 34.78 -9.44 12.48
N ALA A 45 34.26 -9.08 13.65
CA ALA A 45 33.51 -10.01 14.50
C ALA A 45 32.19 -10.51 13.86
N GLY A 46 31.60 -9.72 12.96
CA GLY A 46 30.37 -10.07 12.24
C GLY A 46 30.57 -10.96 11.01
N ALA A 47 31.75 -10.96 10.39
CA ALA A 47 32.04 -11.77 9.20
C ALA A 47 31.76 -13.28 9.37
N PRO A 48 32.17 -13.94 10.47
CA PRO A 48 31.82 -15.36 10.67
C PRO A 48 30.35 -15.59 11.00
N VAL A 49 29.63 -14.59 11.51
CA VAL A 49 28.18 -14.71 11.76
C VAL A 49 27.44 -14.64 10.44
N TYR A 50 27.80 -13.67 9.59
CA TYR A 50 27.21 -13.49 8.26
C TYR A 50 27.44 -14.72 7.38
N LEU A 51 28.69 -15.20 7.28
CA LEU A 51 28.98 -16.39 6.49
C LEU A 51 28.28 -17.65 7.04
N ALA A 52 28.15 -17.77 8.37
CA ALA A 52 27.38 -18.86 8.96
C ALA A 52 25.90 -18.81 8.58
N ALA A 53 25.29 -17.62 8.61
CA ALA A 53 23.91 -17.42 8.22
C ALA A 53 23.67 -17.75 6.74
N VAL A 54 24.55 -17.30 5.84
CA VAL A 54 24.45 -17.60 4.40
C VAL A 54 24.59 -19.10 4.14
N LEU A 55 25.55 -19.77 4.77
CA LEU A 55 25.74 -21.21 4.60
C LEU A 55 24.58 -22.02 5.19
N GLU A 56 24.01 -21.58 6.31
CA GLU A 56 22.84 -22.21 6.93
C GLU A 56 21.60 -22.04 6.05
N TYR A 57 21.40 -20.85 5.49
CA TYR A 57 20.32 -20.57 4.55
C TYR A 57 20.43 -21.43 3.29
N LEU A 58 21.59 -21.45 2.64
CA LEU A 58 21.81 -22.27 1.43
C LEU A 58 21.62 -23.77 1.72
N ALA A 59 22.09 -24.25 2.86
CA ALA A 59 21.90 -25.64 3.26
C ALA A 59 20.43 -25.96 3.54
N ALA A 60 19.70 -25.05 4.19
CA ALA A 60 18.27 -25.20 4.45
C ALA A 60 17.46 -25.27 3.15
N GLU A 61 17.70 -24.35 2.21
CA GLU A 61 17.01 -24.31 0.91
C GLU A 61 17.24 -25.60 0.10
N VAL A 62 18.50 -26.05 0.00
CA VAL A 62 18.83 -27.30 -0.70
C VAL A 62 18.18 -28.51 -0.01
N LEU A 63 18.18 -28.57 1.33
CA LEU A 63 17.57 -29.67 2.07
C LEU A 63 16.05 -29.69 1.96
N GLU A 64 15.42 -28.51 1.93
CA GLU A 64 13.98 -28.38 1.78
C GLU A 64 13.53 -28.87 0.40
N LEU A 65 14.14 -28.34 -0.67
CA LEU A 65 13.85 -28.75 -2.04
C LEU A 65 14.16 -30.24 -2.28
N ALA A 66 15.27 -30.74 -1.72
CA ALA A 66 15.61 -32.16 -1.80
C ALA A 66 14.67 -33.04 -0.96
N GLY A 67 14.14 -32.53 0.15
CA GLY A 67 13.11 -33.16 0.95
C GLY A 67 11.80 -33.31 0.17
N ASN A 68 11.39 -32.26 -0.54
CA ASN A 68 10.23 -32.28 -1.44
C ASN A 68 10.42 -33.29 -2.57
N ALA A 69 11.57 -33.26 -3.25
CA ALA A 69 11.90 -34.25 -4.29
C ALA A 69 11.93 -35.70 -3.76
N ALA A 70 12.36 -35.91 -2.51
CA ALA A 70 12.31 -37.24 -1.87
C ALA A 70 10.87 -37.71 -1.64
N ARG A 71 10.04 -36.80 -1.14
CA ARG A 71 8.63 -37.06 -0.85
C ARG A 71 7.83 -37.35 -2.12
N ASP A 72 8.08 -36.61 -3.20
CA ASP A 72 7.46 -36.82 -4.51
C ASP A 72 7.80 -38.21 -5.07
N ASN A 73 9.02 -38.68 -4.82
CA ASN A 73 9.45 -40.04 -5.15
C ASN A 73 8.99 -41.09 -4.12
N LYS A 74 8.11 -40.72 -3.18
CA LYS A 74 7.60 -41.57 -2.10
C LYS A 74 8.71 -42.20 -1.25
N LYS A 75 9.80 -41.46 -1.03
CA LYS A 75 10.94 -41.86 -0.19
C LYS A 75 10.98 -40.97 1.05
N THR A 76 11.29 -41.59 2.19
CA THR A 76 11.49 -40.89 3.48
C THR A 76 12.93 -40.42 3.68
N ARG A 77 13.86 -40.87 2.82
CA ARG A 77 15.29 -40.54 2.89
C ARG A 77 15.69 -39.71 1.67
N ILE A 78 16.37 -38.59 1.93
CA ILE A 78 17.04 -37.79 0.89
C ILE A 78 18.25 -38.59 0.39
N ILE A 79 18.33 -38.81 -0.92
CA ILE A 79 19.47 -39.42 -1.62
C ILE A 79 20.06 -38.40 -2.61
N PRO A 80 21.29 -38.60 -3.12
CA PRO A 80 21.92 -37.62 -4.01
C PRO A 80 21.09 -37.26 -5.25
N ARG A 81 20.28 -38.18 -5.76
CA ARG A 81 19.29 -37.91 -6.82
C ARG A 81 18.31 -36.79 -6.47
N HIS A 82 17.82 -36.74 -5.24
CA HIS A 82 16.87 -35.71 -4.79
C HIS A 82 17.54 -34.34 -4.72
N ILE A 83 18.80 -34.30 -4.29
CA ILE A 83 19.61 -33.07 -4.27
C ILE A 83 19.87 -32.58 -5.70
N GLN A 84 20.19 -33.48 -6.63
CA GLN A 84 20.38 -33.13 -8.04
C GLN A 84 19.11 -32.58 -8.67
N LEU A 85 17.95 -33.19 -8.42
CA LEU A 85 16.68 -32.68 -8.93
C LEU A 85 16.35 -31.31 -8.32
N ALA A 86 16.54 -31.15 -7.00
CA ALA A 86 16.36 -29.88 -6.31
C ALA A 86 17.22 -28.77 -6.90
N VAL A 87 18.54 -28.99 -6.99
CA VAL A 87 19.49 -27.99 -7.49
C VAL A 87 19.27 -27.66 -8.96
N ARG A 88 18.91 -28.64 -9.80
CA ARG A 88 18.79 -28.41 -11.25
C ARG A 88 17.42 -27.91 -11.69
N ASN A 89 16.37 -28.15 -10.91
CA ASN A 89 15.04 -27.59 -11.16
C ASN A 89 14.88 -26.18 -10.61
N ASP A 90 15.76 -25.75 -9.71
CA ASP A 90 15.79 -24.38 -9.20
C ASP A 90 16.76 -23.50 -10.02
N GLU A 91 16.28 -22.36 -10.53
CA GLU A 91 17.08 -21.52 -11.43
C GLU A 91 18.28 -20.88 -10.74
N GLU A 92 18.16 -20.51 -9.47
CA GLU A 92 19.20 -19.80 -8.72
C GLU A 92 20.28 -20.78 -8.27
N LEU A 93 19.89 -21.92 -7.70
CA LEU A 93 20.79 -22.99 -7.31
C LEU A 93 21.48 -23.62 -8.52
N SER A 94 20.77 -23.78 -9.65
CA SER A 94 21.37 -24.32 -10.87
C SER A 94 22.46 -23.40 -11.43
N LYS A 95 22.26 -22.07 -11.35
CA LYS A 95 23.28 -21.07 -11.71
C LYS A 95 24.43 -21.05 -10.70
N LEU A 96 24.12 -21.00 -9.40
CA LEU A 96 25.11 -20.99 -8.32
C LEU A 96 26.01 -22.24 -8.34
N LEU A 97 25.43 -23.40 -8.67
CA LEU A 97 26.09 -24.71 -8.71
C LEU A 97 26.27 -25.23 -10.15
N ALA A 98 26.38 -24.32 -11.13
CA ALA A 98 26.50 -24.70 -12.54
C ALA A 98 27.72 -25.61 -12.80
N GLY A 99 28.85 -25.33 -12.15
CA GLY A 99 30.09 -26.11 -12.27
C GLY A 99 30.24 -27.26 -11.27
N VAL A 100 29.22 -27.57 -10.46
CA VAL A 100 29.31 -28.58 -9.40
C VAL A 100 28.70 -29.89 -9.87
N THR A 101 29.48 -30.98 -9.78
CA THR A 101 29.00 -32.33 -10.04
C THR A 101 28.50 -32.97 -8.75
N ILE A 102 27.22 -33.35 -8.70
CA ILE A 102 26.65 -34.11 -7.58
C ILE A 102 26.76 -35.59 -7.90
N ALA A 103 27.70 -36.28 -7.23
CA ALA A 103 27.89 -37.71 -7.37
C ALA A 103 26.58 -38.48 -7.07
N GLU A 104 26.28 -39.51 -7.86
CA GLU A 104 25.04 -40.31 -7.76
C GLU A 104 23.73 -39.53 -7.99
N GLY A 105 23.81 -38.27 -8.42
CA GLY A 105 22.66 -37.42 -8.71
C GLY A 105 21.91 -37.76 -10.00
N GLY A 106 22.59 -38.39 -10.96
CA GLY A 106 22.06 -38.66 -12.31
C GLY A 106 21.76 -37.37 -13.11
N VAL A 107 21.01 -37.51 -14.20
CA VAL A 107 20.66 -36.40 -15.12
C VAL A 107 19.19 -36.03 -15.04
N LEU A 108 18.83 -34.78 -15.36
CA LEU A 108 17.44 -34.37 -15.46
C LEU A 108 16.71 -35.19 -16.54
N PRO A 109 15.51 -35.72 -16.27
CA PRO A 109 14.71 -36.38 -17.30
C PRO A 109 14.38 -35.38 -18.42
N ASN A 110 14.82 -35.67 -19.64
CA ASN A 110 14.47 -34.90 -20.83
C ASN A 110 13.93 -35.87 -21.88
N ILE A 111 12.63 -35.80 -22.16
CA ILE A 111 11.99 -36.61 -23.21
C ILE A 111 11.85 -35.71 -24.43
N HIS A 112 12.52 -36.07 -25.53
CA HIS A 112 12.33 -35.37 -26.80
C HIS A 112 10.86 -35.39 -27.20
N SER A 113 10.33 -34.26 -27.65
CA SER A 113 8.92 -34.08 -28.05
C SER A 113 8.44 -35.09 -29.10
N VAL A 114 9.35 -35.65 -29.90
CA VAL A 114 9.09 -36.71 -30.88
C VAL A 114 8.66 -38.03 -30.23
N LEU A 115 9.10 -38.30 -29.00
CA LEU A 115 8.78 -39.52 -28.24
C LEU A 115 7.47 -39.40 -27.45
N LEU A 116 6.82 -38.23 -27.47
CA LEU A 116 5.50 -38.07 -26.85
C LEU A 116 4.42 -38.64 -27.80
N PRO A 117 3.46 -39.43 -27.29
CA PRO A 117 2.42 -40.02 -28.11
C PRO A 117 1.54 -38.92 -28.75
N LYS A 118 1.36 -38.97 -30.08
CA LYS A 118 0.48 -38.05 -30.81
C LYS A 118 -0.98 -38.33 -30.43
N LYS A 119 -1.67 -37.33 -29.87
CA LYS A 119 -3.06 -37.41 -29.40
C LYS A 119 -4.01 -37.66 -30.59
N LYS A 120 -4.71 -38.80 -30.64
CA LYS A 120 -5.86 -39.02 -31.53
C LYS A 120 -7.13 -38.44 -30.89
N SER A 121 -7.93 -37.70 -31.66
CA SER A 121 -9.23 -37.18 -31.27
C SER A 121 -10.29 -38.28 -31.27
N GLY A 122 -10.91 -38.57 -30.11
CA GLY A 122 -12.02 -39.51 -29.97
C GLY A 122 -12.74 -39.35 -28.64
N LYS A 123 -14.06 -39.57 -28.64
CA LYS A 123 -15.08 -39.31 -27.59
C LYS A 123 -14.76 -39.92 -26.21
N GLY A 124 -15.30 -39.29 -25.16
CA GLY A 124 -14.90 -39.47 -23.78
C GLY A 124 -15.50 -40.66 -23.01
N GLN A 125 -14.80 -41.06 -21.95
CA GLN A 125 -15.25 -41.28 -20.56
C GLN A 125 -14.13 -41.98 -19.77
N GLY A 126 -14.00 -41.66 -18.48
CA GLY A 126 -13.31 -42.49 -17.48
C GLY A 126 -11.89 -42.06 -17.12
N GLY A 127 -11.66 -41.79 -15.83
CA GLY A 127 -10.49 -41.08 -15.31
C GLY A 127 -9.12 -41.70 -15.56
N SER A 128 -8.13 -40.84 -15.73
CA SER A 128 -6.75 -41.06 -15.25
C SER A 128 -5.98 -39.74 -15.24
N MET A 129 -4.93 -39.71 -14.42
CA MET A 129 -4.00 -38.62 -14.11
C MET A 129 -3.82 -37.56 -15.21
N SER A 130 -3.94 -36.29 -14.83
CA SER A 130 -3.52 -35.18 -15.69
C SER A 130 -1.98 -35.09 -15.72
N PRO A 131 -1.36 -35.14 -16.91
CA PRO A 131 0.06 -34.88 -17.09
C PRO A 131 0.35 -33.39 -16.96
N MET A 132 1.44 -33.07 -16.26
CA MET A 132 2.01 -31.75 -16.07
C MET A 132 2.39 -31.16 -17.44
N ALA A 133 1.71 -30.10 -17.86
CA ALA A 133 1.95 -29.43 -19.13
C ALA A 133 3.22 -28.56 -19.05
N THR A 134 4.23 -28.91 -19.84
CA THR A 134 5.44 -28.12 -20.07
C THR A 134 5.09 -26.94 -21.01
N ALA A 135 5.21 -25.71 -20.51
CA ALA A 135 5.20 -24.53 -21.37
C ALA A 135 6.47 -24.53 -22.23
N THR A 136 6.30 -24.57 -23.54
CA THR A 136 7.39 -24.48 -24.52
C THR A 136 7.79 -23.01 -24.65
N VAL A 137 9.03 -22.69 -24.26
CA VAL A 137 9.65 -21.41 -24.60
C VAL A 137 10.00 -21.44 -26.09
N GLU A 138 9.24 -20.72 -26.90
CA GLU A 138 9.60 -20.47 -28.28
C GLU A 138 10.81 -19.53 -28.30
N ARG A 139 11.98 -20.03 -28.74
CA ARG A 139 13.16 -19.21 -28.96
C ARG A 139 12.85 -18.23 -30.10
N VAL A 140 12.68 -16.96 -29.76
CA VAL A 140 12.76 -15.86 -30.72
C VAL A 140 14.15 -15.91 -31.37
N THR A 141 14.21 -16.28 -32.64
CA THR A 141 15.42 -16.18 -33.46
C THR A 141 15.64 -14.71 -33.77
N VAL A 142 16.64 -14.13 -33.10
CA VAL A 142 17.16 -12.79 -33.38
C VAL A 142 17.73 -12.79 -34.80
N ARG A 143 17.33 -11.81 -35.62
CA ARG A 143 17.83 -11.67 -36.99
C ARG A 143 19.33 -11.33 -36.97
N PRO A 144 20.11 -11.74 -37.99
CA PRO A 144 21.56 -11.53 -38.01
C PRO A 144 22.02 -10.07 -37.86
N ASP A 145 21.14 -9.09 -38.15
CA ASP A 145 21.45 -7.66 -38.13
C ASP A 145 21.45 -7.02 -36.73
N ASP A 146 20.98 -7.70 -35.69
CA ASP A 146 20.87 -7.14 -34.33
C ASP A 146 22.15 -7.32 -33.48
N LYS A 147 23.14 -8.08 -33.96
CA LYS A 147 24.37 -8.37 -33.20
C LYS A 147 25.30 -7.16 -33.05
N GLU A 148 25.26 -6.20 -33.97
CA GLU A 148 26.15 -5.03 -33.93
C GLU A 148 25.62 -3.89 -33.05
N ARG A 149 24.32 -3.88 -32.70
CA ARG A 149 23.71 -2.81 -31.89
C ARG A 149 24.01 -2.87 -30.39
N PHE A 150 24.58 -3.97 -29.90
CA PHE A 150 24.82 -4.22 -28.48
C PHE A 150 26.31 -4.33 -28.09
N ALA A 151 27.24 -4.13 -29.03
CA ALA A 151 28.67 -4.36 -28.81
C ALA A 151 29.38 -3.30 -27.93
N GLY A 152 28.66 -2.34 -27.34
CA GLY A 152 29.27 -1.20 -26.62
C GLY A 152 28.68 -0.84 -25.25
N ARG A 153 27.77 -1.64 -24.67
CA ARG A 153 27.25 -1.36 -23.31
C ARG A 153 28.00 -2.18 -22.27
N PRO A 154 28.50 -1.57 -21.18
CA PRO A 154 29.05 -2.34 -20.07
C PRO A 154 27.96 -3.29 -19.52
N PRO A 155 28.34 -4.51 -19.09
CA PRO A 155 27.41 -5.43 -18.47
C PRO A 155 26.74 -4.77 -17.26
N LEU A 156 25.43 -4.96 -17.14
CA LEU A 156 24.64 -4.52 -16.00
C LEU A 156 25.34 -4.98 -14.70
N PRO A 157 25.52 -4.11 -13.70
CA PRO A 157 26.00 -4.55 -12.40
C PRO A 157 25.05 -5.63 -11.85
N PRO A 158 25.57 -6.64 -11.15
CA PRO A 158 24.73 -7.66 -10.52
C PRO A 158 23.69 -6.97 -9.64
N ALA A 159 22.45 -7.46 -9.71
CA ALA A 159 21.37 -7.04 -8.82
C ALA A 159 21.91 -7.06 -7.39
N GLY A 160 22.07 -5.88 -6.78
CA GLY A 160 22.58 -5.77 -5.42
C GLY A 160 21.70 -6.53 -4.45
N ASP A 161 22.33 -7.08 -3.42
CA ASP A 161 21.78 -7.90 -2.32
C ASP A 161 20.70 -7.20 -1.46
N ALA A 162 19.63 -6.69 -2.08
CA ALA A 162 18.48 -6.17 -1.39
C ALA A 162 17.21 -6.73 -2.04
N TYR A 163 16.32 -7.23 -1.19
CA TYR A 163 14.96 -7.69 -1.47
C TYR A 163 14.78 -9.19 -1.75
N GLN A 164 15.22 -10.02 -0.80
CA GLN A 164 14.39 -11.18 -0.44
C GLN A 164 13.17 -10.72 0.38
N PRO A 165 11.94 -11.17 0.06
CA PRO A 165 10.82 -11.05 0.96
C PRO A 165 11.07 -11.91 2.21
N LEU A 166 11.40 -11.27 3.33
CA LEU A 166 11.53 -11.94 4.62
C LEU A 166 10.16 -12.49 5.04
N LEU A 167 10.00 -13.82 4.93
CA LEU A 167 8.92 -14.68 5.46
C LEU A 167 7.69 -14.89 4.57
N HIS A 168 7.85 -15.68 3.50
CA HIS A 168 6.90 -16.77 3.32
C HIS A 168 7.50 -17.99 4.04
N GLU A 169 6.87 -18.44 5.13
CA GLU A 169 7.01 -19.86 5.47
C GLU A 169 6.31 -20.62 4.33
N PRO A 170 6.97 -21.57 3.67
CA PRO A 170 6.26 -22.53 2.84
C PRO A 170 5.28 -23.27 3.75
N PRO A 171 4.02 -23.47 3.31
CA PRO A 171 3.01 -24.07 4.16
C PRO A 171 3.44 -25.49 4.57
N PRO A 172 3.06 -25.97 5.76
CA PRO A 172 3.26 -27.37 6.13
C PRO A 172 2.55 -28.23 5.09
N HIS A 173 3.30 -29.06 4.37
CA HIS A 173 2.76 -30.05 3.45
C HIS A 173 2.04 -31.17 4.24
N GLY A 174 0.88 -30.85 4.80
CA GLY A 174 -0.18 -31.79 5.13
C GLY A 174 -1.25 -31.73 4.03
N GLU A 175 -1.99 -32.82 3.86
CA GLU A 175 -3.14 -32.89 2.94
C GLU A 175 -4.09 -31.70 3.21
N GLY A 176 -4.11 -30.71 2.31
CA GLY A 176 -4.85 -29.46 2.48
C GLY A 176 -4.10 -28.15 2.16
N ALA A 177 -2.88 -28.19 1.61
CA ALA A 177 -2.20 -26.97 1.17
C ALA A 177 -2.92 -26.34 -0.05
N PRO A 178 -3.23 -25.02 -0.03
CA PRO A 178 -3.87 -24.34 -1.16
C PRO A 178 -2.97 -24.36 -2.39
N ASN A 179 -3.53 -24.64 -3.57
CA ASN A 179 -2.80 -24.64 -4.84
C ASN A 179 -2.07 -23.31 -5.09
N THR A 180 -0.96 -23.29 -5.84
CA THR A 180 -0.19 -22.07 -6.16
C THR A 180 -1.07 -20.94 -6.75
N GLU A 181 -2.08 -21.30 -7.55
CA GLU A 181 -3.09 -20.38 -8.06
C GLU A 181 -3.97 -19.76 -6.95
N GLU A 182 -4.31 -20.55 -5.93
CA GLU A 182 -5.09 -20.09 -4.78
C GLU A 182 -4.27 -19.12 -3.92
N LEU A 183 -2.98 -19.40 -3.72
CA LEU A 183 -2.07 -18.49 -3.01
C LEU A 183 -1.90 -17.16 -3.77
N GLN A 184 -1.72 -17.22 -5.09
CA GLN A 184 -1.64 -16.04 -5.94
C GLN A 184 -2.95 -15.23 -5.89
N ARG A 185 -4.11 -15.91 -5.96
CA ARG A 185 -5.42 -15.27 -5.83
C ARG A 185 -5.61 -14.61 -4.47
N ARG A 186 -5.21 -15.27 -3.37
CA ARG A 186 -5.28 -14.70 -2.01
C ARG A 186 -4.40 -13.46 -1.86
N THR A 187 -3.23 -13.46 -2.48
CA THR A 187 -2.31 -12.32 -2.46
C THR A 187 -2.87 -11.14 -3.26
N LEU A 188 -3.39 -11.39 -4.47
CA LEU A 188 -4.06 -10.36 -5.28
C LEU A 188 -5.29 -9.77 -4.58
N LEU A 189 -6.08 -10.60 -3.89
CA LEU A 189 -7.23 -10.15 -3.10
C LEU A 189 -6.78 -9.29 -1.91
N SER A 190 -5.77 -9.71 -1.15
CA SER A 190 -5.20 -8.95 -0.04
C SER A 190 -4.67 -7.59 -0.49
N SER A 191 -3.91 -7.59 -1.59
CA SER A 191 -3.39 -6.38 -2.22
C SER A 191 -4.50 -5.43 -2.68
N GLY A 192 -5.57 -5.95 -3.30
CA GLY A 192 -6.73 -5.14 -3.68
C GLY A 192 -7.50 -4.58 -2.49
N ILE A 193 -7.62 -5.32 -1.40
CA ILE A 193 -8.22 -4.85 -0.15
C ILE A 193 -7.38 -3.72 0.46
N ASN A 194 -6.06 -3.88 0.55
CA ASN A 194 -5.16 -2.86 1.07
C ASN A 194 -5.20 -1.59 0.21
N LEU A 195 -5.19 -1.73 -1.12
CA LEU A 195 -5.28 -0.60 -2.04
C LEU A 195 -6.64 0.10 -1.95
N SER A 196 -7.74 -0.66 -1.91
CA SER A 196 -9.09 -0.11 -1.69
C SER A 196 -9.17 0.61 -0.35
N LYS A 197 -8.57 0.04 0.71
CA LYS A 197 -8.52 0.67 2.03
C LYS A 197 -7.79 2.00 1.98
N ALA A 198 -6.65 2.08 1.27
CA ALA A 198 -5.89 3.30 1.11
C ALA A 198 -6.71 4.41 0.42
N ILE A 199 -7.53 4.06 -0.58
CA ILE A 199 -8.44 5.01 -1.26
C ILE A 199 -9.61 5.39 -0.33
N MET A 200 -10.25 4.41 0.32
CA MET A 200 -11.38 4.60 1.24
C MET A 200 -10.93 5.12 2.63
N GLY A 201 -10.30 6.29 2.65
CA GLY A 201 -9.87 7.02 3.86
C GLY A 201 -10.79 8.16 4.26
N VAL A 202 -10.23 9.18 4.93
CA VAL A 202 -11.01 10.36 5.36
C VAL A 202 -11.52 11.21 4.20
N GLY A 203 -10.91 11.14 3.01
CA GLY A 203 -11.36 11.93 1.86
C GLY A 203 -12.86 11.81 1.58
N ILE A 204 -13.45 10.63 1.85
CA ILE A 204 -14.89 10.36 1.71
C ILE A 204 -15.79 11.28 2.55
N LEU A 205 -15.31 11.78 3.69
CA LEU A 205 -16.12 12.56 4.63
C LEU A 205 -16.51 13.94 4.09
N ALA A 206 -15.64 14.53 3.28
CA ALA A 206 -15.85 15.85 2.70
C ALA A 206 -16.61 15.80 1.37
N LEU A 207 -16.68 14.63 0.71
CA LEU A 207 -17.29 14.50 -0.63
C LEU A 207 -18.77 14.91 -0.67
N PRO A 208 -19.65 14.54 0.28
CA PRO A 208 -21.04 15.00 0.26
C PRO A 208 -21.15 16.54 0.25
N ARG A 209 -20.28 17.22 1.01
CA ARG A 209 -20.21 18.68 1.00
C ARG A 209 -19.75 19.21 -0.35
N VAL A 210 -18.72 18.60 -0.96
CA VAL A 210 -18.30 18.93 -2.34
C VAL A 210 -19.45 18.81 -3.34
N PHE A 211 -20.26 17.74 -3.25
CA PHE A 211 -21.44 17.54 -4.10
C PHE A 211 -22.50 18.62 -3.87
N SER A 212 -22.71 19.06 -2.62
CA SER A 212 -23.63 20.16 -2.33
C SER A 212 -23.18 21.52 -2.85
N LEU A 213 -21.86 21.73 -3.00
CA LEU A 213 -21.28 22.97 -3.54
C LEU A 213 -21.29 22.99 -5.06
N LEU A 214 -20.82 21.90 -5.68
CA LEU A 214 -20.66 21.81 -7.13
C LEU A 214 -21.95 21.41 -7.83
N GLY A 215 -22.89 20.74 -7.17
CA GLY A 215 -24.04 20.10 -7.79
C GLY A 215 -23.73 18.67 -8.25
N ILE A 216 -24.75 17.82 -8.34
CA ILE A 216 -24.60 16.37 -8.57
C ILE A 216 -23.89 16.07 -9.90
N GLY A 217 -24.32 16.69 -11.00
CA GLY A 217 -23.79 16.39 -12.33
C GLY A 217 -22.32 16.79 -12.45
N THR A 218 -22.03 18.05 -12.10
CA THR A 218 -20.67 18.61 -12.10
C THR A 218 -19.74 17.91 -11.12
N ALA A 219 -20.18 17.59 -9.91
CA ALA A 219 -19.37 16.85 -8.94
C ALA A 219 -19.06 15.43 -9.42
N THR A 220 -20.03 14.73 -10.03
CA THR A 220 -19.84 13.38 -10.58
C THR A 220 -18.83 13.39 -11.73
N LEU A 221 -18.92 14.38 -12.63
CA LEU A 221 -17.94 14.55 -13.71
C LEU A 221 -16.53 14.80 -13.18
N TRP A 222 -16.39 15.68 -12.18
CA TRP A 222 -15.09 15.95 -11.55
C TRP A 222 -14.54 14.75 -10.76
N LEU A 223 -15.40 14.00 -10.07
CA LEU A 223 -15.01 12.76 -9.39
C LEU A 223 -14.51 11.72 -10.39
N ALA A 224 -15.23 11.49 -11.48
CA ALA A 224 -14.81 10.57 -12.55
C ALA A 224 -13.51 11.03 -13.23
N PHE A 225 -13.36 12.34 -13.45
CA PHE A 225 -12.14 12.92 -14.01
C PHE A 225 -10.92 12.67 -13.09
N VAL A 226 -11.02 12.98 -11.80
CA VAL A 226 -9.92 12.76 -10.85
C VAL A 226 -9.64 11.26 -10.64
N ALA A 227 -10.68 10.42 -10.65
CA ALA A 227 -10.53 8.96 -10.62
C ALA A 227 -9.74 8.44 -11.83
N LEU A 228 -10.05 8.94 -13.04
CA LEU A 228 -9.34 8.59 -14.27
C LEU A 228 -7.88 9.04 -14.25
N LEU A 229 -7.60 10.27 -13.79
CA LEU A 229 -6.23 10.76 -13.64
C LEU A 229 -5.43 9.93 -12.63
N SER A 230 -6.05 9.58 -11.51
CA SER A 230 -5.42 8.74 -10.48
C SER A 230 -5.15 7.34 -11.00
N TYR A 231 -6.07 6.75 -11.75
CA TYR A 231 -5.86 5.48 -12.43
C TYR A 231 -4.73 5.55 -13.46
N ALA A 232 -4.73 6.57 -14.34
CA ALA A 232 -3.69 6.75 -15.34
C ALA A 232 -2.30 6.85 -14.71
N SER A 233 -2.20 7.62 -13.62
CA SER A 233 -0.96 7.75 -12.85
C SER A 233 -0.50 6.42 -12.22
N MET A 234 -1.41 5.70 -11.56
CA MET A 234 -1.11 4.38 -11.00
C MET A 234 -0.66 3.39 -12.08
N HIS A 235 -1.34 3.37 -13.22
CA HIS A 235 -0.97 2.54 -14.37
C HIS A 235 0.43 2.85 -14.88
N MET A 236 0.81 4.12 -14.93
CA MET A 236 2.17 4.54 -15.29
C MET A 236 3.20 4.04 -14.26
N LEU A 237 2.87 4.12 -12.98
CA LEU A 237 3.75 3.71 -11.90
C LEU A 237 3.91 2.17 -11.83
N THR A 238 2.82 1.40 -11.94
CA THR A 238 2.89 -0.07 -11.97
C THR A 238 3.71 -0.57 -13.16
N LYS A 239 3.50 0.03 -14.34
CA LYS A 239 4.27 -0.27 -15.55
C LYS A 239 5.75 0.07 -15.40
N ALA A 240 6.06 1.20 -14.78
CA ALA A 240 7.43 1.62 -14.50
C ALA A 240 8.13 0.65 -13.55
N THR A 241 7.45 0.24 -12.47
CA THR A 241 7.92 -0.78 -11.54
C THR A 241 8.17 -2.13 -12.23
N ALA A 242 7.21 -2.60 -13.03
CA ALA A 242 7.31 -3.87 -13.75
C ALA A 242 8.49 -3.91 -14.74
N ARG A 243 8.88 -2.76 -15.29
CA ARG A 243 9.96 -2.65 -16.30
C ARG A 243 11.34 -2.41 -15.70
N THR A 244 11.42 -1.66 -14.62
CA THR A 244 12.69 -1.32 -13.95
C THR A 244 13.09 -2.35 -12.90
N GLY A 245 12.13 -3.14 -12.40
CA GLY A 245 12.32 -4.02 -11.24
C GLY A 245 12.41 -3.26 -9.92
N LEU A 246 12.32 -1.93 -9.92
CA LEU A 246 12.37 -1.10 -8.71
C LEU A 246 11.00 -1.03 -8.06
N ALA A 247 10.82 -1.73 -6.94
CA ALA A 247 9.54 -1.81 -6.24
C ALA A 247 9.21 -0.60 -5.34
N SER A 248 10.13 0.35 -5.18
CA SER A 248 9.88 1.58 -4.40
C SER A 248 9.68 2.79 -5.32
N TYR A 249 8.60 3.53 -5.07
CA TYR A 249 8.33 4.76 -5.80
C TYR A 249 9.47 5.79 -5.64
N SER A 250 10.06 5.89 -4.43
CA SER A 250 11.20 6.79 -4.16
C SER A 250 12.44 6.40 -4.98
N ASP A 251 12.74 5.10 -5.04
CA ASP A 251 13.90 4.59 -5.78
C ASP A 251 13.73 4.78 -7.30
N LEU A 252 12.51 4.63 -7.80
CA LEU A 252 12.16 4.85 -9.20
C LEU A 252 12.27 6.34 -9.61
N VAL A 253 11.82 7.25 -8.74
CA VAL A 253 12.01 8.69 -8.94
C VAL A 253 13.50 9.03 -8.93
N ARG A 254 14.28 8.45 -8.01
CA ARG A 254 15.73 8.68 -7.95
C ARG A 254 16.45 8.23 -9.22
N ASP A 255 16.16 7.02 -9.69
CA ASP A 255 16.77 6.41 -10.87
C ASP A 255 16.54 7.26 -12.12
N ARG A 256 15.32 7.79 -12.28
CA ARG A 256 14.89 8.44 -13.53
C ARG A 256 14.89 9.96 -13.52
N LEU A 257 14.67 10.59 -12.37
CA LEU A 257 14.57 12.05 -12.20
C LEU A 257 15.69 12.62 -11.31
N GLY A 258 16.52 11.76 -10.72
CA GLY A 258 17.66 12.15 -9.90
C GLY A 258 17.32 12.45 -8.43
N LEU A 259 18.37 12.77 -7.67
CA LEU A 259 18.30 12.92 -6.21
C LEU A 259 17.43 14.08 -5.74
N PHE A 260 17.40 15.18 -6.51
CA PHE A 260 16.57 16.33 -6.19
C PHE A 260 15.08 15.98 -6.22
N ALA A 261 14.64 15.29 -7.28
CA ALA A 261 13.27 14.83 -7.41
C ALA A 261 12.91 13.81 -6.32
N GLN A 262 13.84 12.91 -5.96
CA GLN A 262 13.64 11.98 -4.84
C GLN A 262 13.42 12.73 -3.52
N THR A 263 14.19 13.79 -3.27
CA THR A 263 14.05 14.59 -2.04
C THR A 263 12.69 15.28 -1.97
N ILE A 264 12.23 15.87 -3.09
CA ILE A 264 10.87 16.46 -3.18
C ILE A 264 9.79 15.40 -2.95
N HIS A 265 9.96 14.23 -3.56
CA HIS A 265 9.05 13.10 -3.38
C HIS A 265 8.97 12.67 -1.91
N ASP A 266 10.10 12.41 -1.27
CA ASP A 266 10.14 11.93 0.11
C ASP A 266 9.58 12.99 1.09
N LEU A 267 9.89 14.27 0.88
CA LEU A 267 9.28 15.38 1.63
C LEU A 267 7.76 15.44 1.44
N SER A 268 7.27 15.20 0.21
CA SER A 268 5.83 15.16 -0.08
C SER A 268 5.16 13.99 0.66
N ILE A 269 5.78 12.81 0.70
CA ILE A 269 5.25 11.68 1.49
C ILE A 269 5.16 12.06 2.97
N ILE A 270 6.24 12.59 3.53
CA ILE A 270 6.30 12.97 4.95
C ILE A 270 5.18 13.96 5.27
N ALA A 271 5.03 15.01 4.47
CA ALA A 271 3.98 16.02 4.64
C ALA A 271 2.57 15.41 4.52
N ASN A 272 2.34 14.58 3.50
CA ASN A 272 1.05 13.93 3.29
C ASN A 272 0.69 12.97 4.43
N CYS A 273 1.59 12.06 4.78
CA CYS A 273 1.33 11.06 5.82
C CYS A 273 1.12 11.73 7.19
N PHE A 274 1.95 12.73 7.55
CA PHE A 274 1.76 13.49 8.78
C PHE A 274 0.41 14.20 8.80
N GLY A 275 0.10 14.98 7.74
CA GLY A 275 -1.15 15.73 7.66
C GLY A 275 -2.38 14.83 7.66
N MET A 276 -2.35 13.70 6.94
CA MET A 276 -3.47 12.75 6.95
C MET A 276 -3.64 12.09 8.33
N MET A 277 -2.55 11.76 9.05
CA MET A 277 -2.67 11.27 10.43
C MET A 277 -3.28 12.31 11.37
N VAL A 278 -2.94 13.59 11.21
CA VAL A 278 -3.58 14.70 11.96
C VAL A 278 -5.07 14.75 11.66
N VAL A 279 -5.45 14.75 10.37
CA VAL A 279 -6.84 14.75 9.95
C VAL A 279 -7.59 13.52 10.50
N TYR A 280 -6.98 12.33 10.47
CA TYR A 280 -7.58 11.11 11.04
C TYR A 280 -7.86 11.28 12.53
N LEU A 281 -6.94 11.86 13.28
CA LEU A 281 -7.12 12.07 14.71
C LEU A 281 -8.18 13.14 15.02
N VAL A 282 -8.29 14.20 14.21
CA VAL A 282 -9.37 15.20 14.30
C VAL A 282 -10.73 14.51 14.11
N VAL A 283 -10.88 13.69 13.07
CA VAL A 283 -12.12 12.96 12.80
C VAL A 283 -12.43 11.94 13.90
N ILE A 284 -11.43 11.25 14.45
CA ILE A 284 -11.63 10.36 15.61
C ILE A 284 -12.21 11.16 16.80
N GLY A 285 -11.72 12.37 17.02
CA GLY A 285 -12.29 13.30 18.00
C GLY A 285 -13.74 13.63 17.72
N ASP A 286 -14.09 13.94 16.46
CA ASP A 286 -15.46 14.30 16.05
C ASP A 286 -16.41 13.10 16.19
N VAL A 287 -15.93 11.89 15.90
CA VAL A 287 -16.69 10.65 16.04
C VAL A 287 -16.93 10.31 17.50
N LEU A 288 -15.90 10.40 18.35
CA LEU A 288 -15.95 10.02 19.76
C LEU A 288 -16.65 11.06 20.63
N VAL A 289 -16.26 12.32 20.52
CA VAL A 289 -16.70 13.40 21.41
C VAL A 289 -17.78 14.25 20.75
N GLY A 290 -17.80 14.33 19.42
CA GLY A 290 -18.64 15.27 18.70
C GLY A 290 -17.95 16.62 18.48
N GLU A 291 -18.63 17.47 17.71
CA GLU A 291 -18.21 18.84 17.40
C GLU A 291 -19.23 19.83 17.98
N GLY A 292 -18.82 20.61 18.99
CA GLY A 292 -19.69 21.60 19.64
C GLY A 292 -20.86 20.94 20.38
N LYS A 293 -22.09 21.17 19.89
CA LYS A 293 -23.33 20.55 20.42
C LYS A 293 -23.72 19.24 19.71
N ALA A 294 -22.91 18.76 18.77
CA ALA A 294 -23.20 17.54 18.03
C ALA A 294 -22.89 16.30 18.88
N GLU A 295 -23.75 15.28 18.78
CA GLU A 295 -23.64 14.03 19.54
C GLU A 295 -22.37 13.26 19.15
N GLY A 296 -21.59 12.81 20.15
CA GLY A 296 -20.47 11.86 20.03
C GLY A 296 -20.87 10.43 20.39
N LEU A 297 -19.95 9.47 20.28
CA LEU A 297 -20.12 8.12 20.83
C LEU A 297 -19.97 8.06 22.35
N LEU A 298 -19.13 8.93 22.92
CA LEU A 298 -18.88 9.01 24.35
C LEU A 298 -19.86 9.98 25.02
N SER A 299 -20.18 9.74 26.28
CA SER A 299 -20.95 10.68 27.08
C SER A 299 -20.11 11.91 27.44
N GLU A 300 -20.78 13.03 27.76
CA GLU A 300 -20.12 14.28 28.17
C GLU A 300 -19.20 14.10 29.40
N ASP A 301 -19.45 13.07 30.22
CA ASP A 301 -18.67 12.76 31.42
C ASP A 301 -17.29 12.12 31.12
N CYS A 302 -17.02 11.68 29.89
CA CYS A 302 -15.76 11.02 29.51
C CYS A 302 -14.54 11.97 29.41
N GLY A 303 -14.73 13.25 29.68
CA GLY A 303 -13.70 14.28 29.65
C GLY A 303 -13.68 15.11 28.37
N ASP A 304 -12.95 16.21 28.42
CA ASP A 304 -12.80 17.16 27.33
C ASP A 304 -12.03 16.56 26.13
N ARG A 305 -12.34 17.07 24.93
CA ARG A 305 -11.87 16.52 23.63
C ARG A 305 -10.37 16.22 23.61
N ARG A 306 -9.54 17.11 24.18
CA ARG A 306 -8.08 16.96 24.21
C ARG A 306 -7.66 15.76 25.04
N THR A 307 -8.29 15.56 26.19
CA THR A 307 -8.04 14.42 27.09
C THR A 307 -8.40 13.10 26.40
N VAL A 308 -9.56 13.05 25.74
CA VAL A 308 -9.99 11.86 24.97
C VAL A 308 -9.00 11.55 23.85
N LEU A 309 -8.59 12.55 23.06
CA LEU A 309 -7.60 12.36 22.00
C LEU A 309 -6.24 11.90 22.52
N ALA A 310 -5.80 12.40 23.68
CA ALA A 310 -4.56 11.96 24.32
C ALA A 310 -4.64 10.49 24.72
N VAL A 311 -5.73 10.07 25.35
CA VAL A 311 -5.98 8.68 25.77
C VAL A 311 -6.02 7.76 24.55
N VAL A 312 -6.73 8.14 23.49
CA VAL A 312 -6.77 7.36 22.24
C VAL A 312 -5.38 7.25 21.62
N THR A 313 -4.62 8.35 21.60
CA THR A 313 -3.26 8.35 21.02
C THR A 313 -2.33 7.43 21.82
N LEU A 314 -2.35 7.50 23.14
CA LEU A 314 -1.45 6.74 24.01
C LEU A 314 -1.86 5.27 24.18
N LEU A 315 -3.14 4.99 24.37
CA LEU A 315 -3.62 3.65 24.72
C LEU A 315 -4.06 2.81 23.51
N LEU A 316 -4.46 3.45 22.39
CA LEU A 316 -4.90 2.74 21.19
C LEU A 316 -3.89 2.88 20.05
N LEU A 317 -3.56 4.11 19.64
CA LEU A 317 -2.74 4.34 18.45
C LEU A 317 -1.27 3.97 18.66
N ALA A 318 -0.68 4.37 19.79
CA ALA A 318 0.72 4.07 20.08
C ALA A 318 1.04 2.57 20.03
N PRO A 319 0.31 1.65 20.71
CA PRO A 319 0.58 0.22 20.57
C PRO A 319 0.26 -0.31 19.17
N LEU A 320 -0.83 0.15 18.55
CA LEU A 320 -1.26 -0.31 17.22
C LEU A 320 -0.22 0.00 16.14
N VAL A 321 0.29 1.23 16.14
CA VAL A 321 1.26 1.73 15.15
C VAL A 321 2.67 1.20 15.43
N SER A 322 2.97 0.90 16.68
CA SER A 322 4.23 0.34 17.13
C SER A 322 4.43 -1.14 16.76
N ALA A 323 3.36 -1.89 16.49
CA ALA A 323 3.47 -3.30 16.14
C ALA A 323 4.26 -3.49 14.82
N THR A 324 5.39 -4.19 14.90
CA THR A 324 6.34 -4.38 13.78
C THR A 324 5.97 -5.51 12.82
N ARG A 325 4.91 -6.28 13.08
CA ARG A 325 4.44 -7.38 12.22
C ARG A 325 3.03 -7.13 11.66
N THR A 326 2.98 -6.81 10.37
CA THR A 326 1.78 -6.43 9.60
C THR A 326 1.02 -7.63 9.01
N ARG A 327 0.81 -8.72 9.78
CA ARG A 327 -0.27 -9.68 9.44
C ARG A 327 -1.63 -9.20 9.96
N ALA A 328 -1.64 -8.45 11.07
CA ALA A 328 -2.85 -7.86 11.66
C ALA A 328 -3.43 -6.71 10.81
N THR A 329 -2.62 -6.06 9.97
CA THR A 329 -3.05 -4.91 9.16
C THR A 329 -3.94 -5.31 7.99
N VAL A 330 -3.74 -6.48 7.36
CA VAL A 330 -4.62 -6.95 6.27
C VAL A 330 -6.03 -7.21 6.79
N GLY A 331 -6.16 -7.86 7.95
CA GLY A 331 -7.45 -8.06 8.60
C GLY A 331 -8.13 -6.73 8.97
N ALA A 332 -7.38 -5.79 9.54
CA ALA A 332 -7.88 -4.46 9.87
C ALA A 332 -8.30 -3.65 8.61
N SER A 333 -7.54 -3.74 7.51
CA SER A 333 -7.89 -3.15 6.22
C SER A 333 -9.17 -3.74 5.65
N ALA A 334 -9.33 -5.07 5.68
CA ALA A 334 -10.54 -5.75 5.22
C ALA A 334 -11.77 -5.30 6.02
N LEU A 335 -11.67 -5.30 7.35
CA LEU A 335 -12.73 -4.82 8.23
C LEU A 335 -13.09 -3.35 7.95
N GLY A 336 -12.08 -2.51 7.72
CA GLY A 336 -12.28 -1.10 7.39
C GLY A 336 -13.00 -0.87 6.05
N VAL A 337 -12.68 -1.67 5.01
CA VAL A 337 -13.39 -1.62 3.72
C VAL A 337 -14.84 -2.08 3.89
N VAL A 338 -15.06 -3.21 4.57
CA VAL A 338 -16.42 -3.72 4.83
C VAL A 338 -17.25 -2.71 5.61
N ALA A 339 -16.70 -2.06 6.63
CA ALA A 339 -17.39 -1.04 7.40
C ALA A 339 -17.85 0.15 6.53
N ILE A 340 -17.04 0.58 5.57
CA ILE A 340 -17.40 1.67 4.65
C ILE A 340 -18.47 1.22 3.64
N LEU A 341 -18.41 -0.03 3.16
CA LEU A 341 -19.45 -0.57 2.28
C LEU A 341 -20.79 -0.73 3.01
N ILE A 342 -20.77 -1.15 4.28
CA ILE A 342 -21.96 -1.19 5.14
C ILE A 342 -22.52 0.22 5.35
N TRP A 343 -21.66 1.20 5.60
CA TRP A 343 -22.08 2.60 5.71
C TRP A 343 -22.74 3.08 4.41
N ALA A 344 -22.13 2.82 3.24
CA ALA A 344 -22.72 3.16 1.94
C ALA A 344 -24.11 2.52 1.76
N ALA A 345 -24.26 1.24 2.09
CA ALA A 345 -25.54 0.53 2.04
C ALA A 345 -26.59 1.16 2.98
N ILE A 346 -26.22 1.49 4.21
CA ILE A 346 -27.12 2.17 5.16
C ILE A 346 -27.56 3.52 4.62
N THR A 347 -26.63 4.34 4.12
CA THR A 347 -26.99 5.65 3.55
C THR A 347 -27.89 5.53 2.33
N LEU A 348 -27.68 4.51 1.49
CA LEU A 348 -28.55 4.24 0.35
C LEU A 348 -29.96 3.85 0.78
N ILE A 349 -30.09 2.94 1.75
CA ILE A 349 -31.40 2.51 2.26
C ILE A 349 -32.15 3.70 2.88
N LEU A 350 -31.47 4.51 3.71
CA LEU A 350 -32.07 5.70 4.29
C LEU A 350 -32.52 6.71 3.24
N PHE A 351 -31.75 6.89 2.17
CA PHE A 351 -32.12 7.76 1.07
C PHE A 351 -33.34 7.25 0.31
N LEU A 352 -33.41 5.94 0.03
CA LEU A 352 -34.57 5.33 -0.64
C LEU A 352 -35.85 5.46 0.20
N LEU A 353 -35.74 5.29 1.52
CA LEU A 353 -36.86 5.51 2.45
C LEU A 353 -37.28 6.97 2.51
N ALA A 354 -36.32 7.90 2.57
CA ALA A 354 -36.62 9.33 2.51
C ALA A 354 -37.30 9.68 1.18
N ALA A 355 -36.87 9.06 0.07
CA ALA A 355 -37.44 9.29 -1.26
C ALA A 355 -38.88 8.76 -1.35
N SER A 356 -39.16 7.57 -0.81
CA SER A 356 -40.52 7.03 -0.77
C SER A 356 -41.47 7.87 0.08
N ASN A 357 -40.94 8.55 1.10
CA ASN A 357 -41.71 9.39 2.01
C ASN A 357 -41.79 10.86 1.57
N GLY A 358 -41.19 11.23 0.43
CA GLY A 358 -41.14 12.62 -0.04
C GLY A 358 -40.32 13.56 0.85
N GLN A 359 -39.38 13.02 1.65
CA GLN A 359 -38.55 13.74 2.61
C GLN A 359 -37.16 14.12 2.07
N VAL A 360 -36.84 13.78 0.81
CA VAL A 360 -35.57 14.13 0.19
C VAL A 360 -35.49 15.63 -0.04
N HIS A 361 -34.40 16.24 0.44
CA HIS A 361 -34.14 17.66 0.21
C HIS A 361 -33.86 17.95 -1.27
N THR A 362 -34.12 19.18 -1.69
CA THR A 362 -33.84 19.62 -3.05
C THR A 362 -32.34 19.59 -3.35
N MET A 363 -31.99 18.80 -4.37
CA MET A 363 -30.62 18.66 -4.84
C MET A 363 -30.47 19.38 -6.18
N HIS A 364 -29.37 20.11 -6.33
CA HIS A 364 -29.08 20.83 -7.57
C HIS A 364 -28.15 20.00 -8.45
N TRP A 365 -28.42 19.99 -9.75
CA TRP A 365 -27.60 19.29 -10.75
C TRP A 365 -26.31 20.04 -11.10
N TRP A 366 -26.39 21.37 -11.07
CA TRP A 366 -25.34 22.29 -11.50
C TRP A 366 -24.91 23.20 -10.36
N PRO A 367 -23.75 23.87 -10.46
CA PRO A 367 -23.29 24.80 -9.45
C PRO A 367 -24.31 25.94 -9.32
N SER A 368 -24.85 26.14 -8.11
CA SER A 368 -25.80 27.23 -7.90
C SER A 368 -25.05 28.55 -7.93
N SER A 369 -25.58 29.55 -8.66
CA SER A 369 -25.01 30.91 -8.76
C SER A 369 -24.96 31.67 -7.42
N ARG A 370 -25.57 31.12 -6.36
CA ARG A 370 -25.48 31.65 -4.99
C ARG A 370 -24.36 31.01 -4.16
N THR A 371 -23.83 29.86 -4.58
CA THR A 371 -22.79 29.13 -3.84
C THR A 371 -21.43 29.82 -3.95
N PHE A 372 -21.11 30.38 -5.12
CA PHE A 372 -19.91 31.16 -5.35
C PHE A 372 -20.32 32.63 -5.54
N LYS A 373 -19.91 33.52 -4.62
CA LYS A 373 -20.28 34.95 -4.65
C LYS A 373 -19.76 35.66 -5.92
N SER A 374 -18.73 35.12 -6.55
CA SER A 374 -18.05 35.67 -7.74
C SER A 374 -18.62 35.14 -9.06
N LYS A 375 -18.57 35.94 -10.13
CA LYS A 375 -18.96 35.54 -11.49
C LYS A 375 -17.74 35.28 -12.38
N GLY A 376 -17.90 34.49 -13.44
CA GLY A 376 -16.87 34.29 -14.46
C GLY A 376 -15.68 33.44 -13.99
N PHE A 377 -14.46 33.86 -14.34
CA PHE A 377 -13.22 33.12 -14.09
C PHE A 377 -12.96 32.80 -12.61
N GLU A 378 -13.31 33.71 -11.70
CA GLU A 378 -13.17 33.50 -10.25
C GLU A 378 -14.00 32.32 -9.74
N SER A 379 -15.22 32.13 -10.27
CA SER A 379 -16.05 30.97 -9.93
C SER A 379 -15.41 29.67 -10.43
N ALA A 380 -14.77 29.68 -11.60
CA ALA A 380 -14.08 28.52 -12.13
C ALA A 380 -12.87 28.15 -11.27
N VAL A 381 -12.05 29.13 -10.85
CA VAL A 381 -10.93 28.91 -9.92
C VAL A 381 -11.42 28.36 -8.60
N GLN A 382 -12.52 28.87 -8.06
CA GLN A 382 -13.11 28.35 -6.82
C GLN A 382 -13.60 26.91 -6.95
N MET A 383 -14.20 26.53 -8.08
CA MET A 383 -14.63 25.16 -8.34
C MET A 383 -13.43 24.21 -8.45
N VAL A 384 -12.41 24.57 -9.23
CA VAL A 384 -11.17 23.79 -9.37
C VAL A 384 -10.44 23.70 -8.03
N GLY A 385 -10.49 24.75 -7.22
CA GLY A 385 -9.87 24.80 -5.90
C GLY A 385 -10.48 23.84 -4.86
N VAL A 386 -11.63 23.21 -5.15
CA VAL A 386 -12.22 22.16 -4.31
C VAL A 386 -11.74 20.75 -4.72
N LEU A 387 -11.27 20.58 -5.96
CA LEU A 387 -10.76 19.29 -6.48
C LEU A 387 -9.61 18.68 -5.69
N PRO A 388 -8.72 19.44 -5.01
CA PRO A 388 -7.75 18.85 -4.09
C PRO A 388 -8.33 17.87 -3.07
N ILE A 389 -9.59 18.07 -2.61
CA ILE A 389 -10.28 17.11 -1.74
C ILE A 389 -10.49 15.77 -2.45
N LEU A 390 -10.85 15.79 -3.73
CA LEU A 390 -10.99 14.59 -4.56
C LEU A 390 -9.62 13.93 -4.79
N VAL A 391 -8.56 14.72 -4.97
CA VAL A 391 -7.19 14.21 -5.11
C VAL A 391 -6.77 13.45 -3.85
N VAL A 392 -7.02 14.01 -2.67
CA VAL A 392 -6.78 13.32 -1.39
C VAL A 392 -7.61 12.04 -1.28
N ALA A 393 -8.88 12.06 -1.71
CA ALA A 393 -9.74 10.89 -1.67
C ALA A 393 -9.22 9.73 -2.54
N TYR A 394 -8.52 10.00 -3.64
CA TYR A 394 -7.91 8.97 -4.49
C TYR A 394 -6.41 8.77 -4.25
N LEU A 395 -5.83 9.39 -3.22
CA LEU A 395 -4.39 9.33 -2.98
C LEU A 395 -3.98 8.00 -2.33
N CYS A 396 -3.58 7.04 -3.17
CA CYS A 396 -3.10 5.73 -2.73
C CYS A 396 -1.71 5.33 -3.27
N HIS A 397 -1.07 6.19 -4.06
CA HIS A 397 0.22 5.94 -4.73
C HIS A 397 1.34 5.49 -3.78
N MET A 398 1.31 5.92 -2.52
CA MET A 398 2.32 5.52 -1.53
C MET A 398 2.15 4.07 -1.05
N SER A 399 0.93 3.56 -1.09
CA SER A 399 0.65 2.16 -0.76
C SER A 399 1.01 1.22 -1.91
N LEU A 400 1.14 1.72 -3.14
CA LEU A 400 1.41 0.91 -4.33
C LEU A 400 2.76 0.17 -4.25
N GLY A 401 3.78 0.77 -3.64
CA GLY A 401 5.08 0.11 -3.44
C GLY A 401 5.01 -1.12 -2.53
N HIS A 402 4.16 -1.08 -1.49
CA HIS A 402 3.90 -2.23 -0.64
C HIS A 402 3.10 -3.30 -1.40
N THR A 403 2.09 -2.89 -2.17
CA THR A 403 1.31 -3.78 -3.04
C THR A 403 2.20 -4.49 -4.06
N SER A 404 3.13 -3.79 -4.72
CA SER A 404 4.03 -4.42 -5.70
C SER A 404 5.00 -5.40 -5.07
N ARG A 405 5.41 -5.18 -3.81
CA ARG A 405 6.28 -6.12 -3.07
C ARG A 405 5.51 -7.36 -2.62
N GLU A 406 4.25 -7.20 -2.21
CA GLU A 406 3.39 -8.32 -1.83
C GLU A 406 3.13 -9.25 -3.02
N VAL A 407 3.04 -8.71 -4.24
CA VAL A 407 2.79 -9.49 -5.46
C VAL A 407 4.04 -9.59 -6.35
N ALA A 408 5.16 -10.06 -5.78
CA ALA A 408 6.46 -10.19 -6.46
C ALA A 408 6.45 -11.06 -7.76
N TYR A 409 5.36 -11.80 -8.02
CA TYR A 409 5.19 -12.65 -9.21
C TYR A 409 3.99 -12.24 -10.10
N ALA A 410 3.36 -11.08 -9.89
CA ALA A 410 2.24 -10.67 -10.74
C ALA A 410 2.70 -10.05 -12.06
N SER A 411 1.96 -10.41 -13.12
CA SER A 411 2.04 -9.72 -14.40
C SER A 411 1.52 -8.27 -14.30
N GLU A 412 2.00 -7.39 -15.18
CA GLU A 412 1.52 -6.00 -15.33
C GLU A 412 -0.02 -5.93 -15.36
N ARG A 413 -0.66 -6.83 -16.12
CA ARG A 413 -2.13 -6.91 -16.25
C ARG A 413 -2.83 -7.24 -14.93
N GLN A 414 -2.24 -8.07 -14.09
CA GLN A 414 -2.84 -8.45 -12.81
C GLN A 414 -2.79 -7.28 -11.81
N LEU A 415 -1.67 -6.56 -11.75
CA LEU A 415 -1.54 -5.36 -10.91
C LEU A 415 -2.46 -4.23 -11.39
N ASP A 416 -2.61 -4.10 -12.70
CA ASP A 416 -3.53 -3.14 -13.31
C ASP A 416 -4.99 -3.46 -12.97
N ASN A 417 -5.41 -4.73 -13.12
CA ASN A 417 -6.74 -5.18 -12.74
C ASN A 417 -7.06 -4.92 -11.25
N VAL A 418 -6.09 -5.15 -10.36
CA VAL A 418 -6.25 -4.84 -8.92
C VAL A 418 -6.51 -3.35 -8.71
N SER A 419 -5.79 -2.49 -9.44
CA SER A 419 -5.96 -1.03 -9.39
C SER A 419 -7.33 -0.60 -9.92
N VAL A 420 -7.76 -1.15 -11.07
CA VAL A 420 -9.09 -0.87 -11.65
C VAL A 420 -10.20 -1.25 -10.68
N VAL A 421 -10.14 -2.45 -10.08
CA VAL A 421 -11.16 -2.91 -9.12
C VAL A 421 -11.20 -2.01 -7.90
N ALA A 422 -10.05 -1.65 -7.33
CA ALA A 422 -9.99 -0.78 -6.15
C ALA A 422 -10.54 0.64 -6.42
N VAL A 423 -10.17 1.25 -7.54
CA VAL A 423 -10.68 2.58 -7.94
C VAL A 423 -12.17 2.51 -8.22
N SER A 424 -12.64 1.49 -8.94
CA SER A 424 -14.06 1.35 -9.31
C SER A 424 -14.93 1.16 -8.07
N LEU A 425 -14.54 0.25 -7.19
CA LEU A 425 -15.25 -0.02 -5.93
C LEU A 425 -15.32 1.24 -5.05
N SER A 426 -14.20 1.96 -4.93
CA SER A 426 -14.15 3.20 -4.14
C SER A 426 -15.00 4.31 -4.75
N THR A 427 -14.99 4.45 -6.07
CA THR A 427 -15.79 5.45 -6.78
C THR A 427 -17.29 5.22 -6.58
N VAL A 428 -17.74 3.96 -6.63
CA VAL A 428 -19.14 3.61 -6.34
C VAL A 428 -19.51 3.98 -4.90
N ALA A 429 -18.68 3.62 -3.92
CA ALA A 429 -18.92 3.98 -2.52
C ALA A 429 -18.97 5.51 -2.32
N PHE A 430 -18.05 6.25 -2.95
CA PHE A 430 -18.00 7.72 -2.91
C PHE A 430 -19.26 8.35 -3.50
N LEU A 431 -19.74 7.86 -4.65
CA LEU A 431 -20.97 8.35 -5.26
C LEU A 431 -22.20 8.07 -4.41
N VAL A 432 -22.34 6.84 -3.93
CA VAL A 432 -23.47 6.43 -3.07
C VAL A 432 -23.52 7.31 -1.83
N ILE A 433 -22.42 7.40 -1.08
CA ILE A 433 -22.38 8.20 0.16
C ILE A 433 -22.60 9.68 -0.13
N SER A 434 -22.01 10.23 -1.20
CA SER A 434 -22.13 11.66 -1.52
C SER A 434 -23.53 12.06 -1.96
N VAL A 435 -24.12 11.34 -2.90
CA VAL A 435 -25.45 11.66 -3.44
C VAL A 435 -26.53 11.39 -2.39
N CYS A 436 -26.48 10.23 -1.72
CA CYS A 436 -27.49 9.87 -0.73
C CYS A 436 -27.45 10.81 0.48
N SER A 437 -26.25 11.13 0.99
CA SER A 437 -26.13 12.06 2.13
C SER A 437 -26.53 13.47 1.75
N TYR A 438 -26.25 13.94 0.52
CA TYR A 438 -26.73 15.23 0.06
C TYR A 438 -28.27 15.29 -0.01
N GLY A 439 -28.91 14.23 -0.49
CA GLY A 439 -30.37 14.14 -0.50
C GLY A 439 -31.00 14.08 0.89
N ILE A 440 -30.35 13.38 1.84
CA ILE A 440 -30.85 13.21 3.22
C ILE A 440 -30.68 14.50 4.04
N PHE A 441 -29.54 15.18 3.95
CA PHE A 441 -29.22 16.32 4.84
C PHE A 441 -29.40 17.69 4.17
N GLY A 442 -29.48 17.73 2.84
CA GLY A 442 -29.55 18.97 2.06
C GLY A 442 -28.27 19.82 2.14
N ALA A 443 -28.24 20.92 1.39
CA ALA A 443 -27.03 21.76 1.29
C ALA A 443 -26.71 22.53 2.58
N LYS A 444 -27.72 22.83 3.40
CA LYS A 444 -27.53 23.57 4.67
C LYS A 444 -27.20 22.64 5.84
N GLY A 445 -27.71 21.40 5.83
CA GLY A 445 -27.46 20.44 6.90
C GLY A 445 -26.12 19.73 6.79
N LEU A 446 -25.49 19.72 5.60
CA LEU A 446 -24.18 19.14 5.40
C LEU A 446 -23.06 20.02 5.96
N LYS A 447 -22.38 19.51 6.99
CA LYS A 447 -21.13 20.05 7.53
C LYS A 447 -19.92 19.67 6.66
N ALA A 448 -18.73 20.18 7.05
CA ALA A 448 -17.45 19.84 6.42
C ALA A 448 -17.17 18.32 6.41
N ASP A 449 -17.56 17.65 7.49
CA ASP A 449 -17.58 16.20 7.60
C ASP A 449 -19.04 15.71 7.67
N VAL A 450 -19.36 14.66 6.90
CA VAL A 450 -20.71 14.08 6.84
C VAL A 450 -21.13 13.33 8.11
N LEU A 451 -20.21 12.74 8.87
CA LEU A 451 -20.52 12.04 10.12
C LEU A 451 -21.01 12.99 11.21
N SER A 452 -20.55 14.24 11.21
CA SER A 452 -21.07 15.30 12.06
C SER A 452 -22.47 15.77 11.65
N SER A 453 -22.88 15.48 10.41
CA SER A 453 -24.26 15.70 9.92
C SER A 453 -25.16 14.50 10.24
N PHE A 454 -24.58 13.30 10.28
CA PHE A 454 -25.24 12.03 10.58
C PHE A 454 -25.53 11.89 12.08
N THR A 455 -26.59 12.55 12.56
CA THR A 455 -27.05 12.53 13.96
C THR A 455 -28.36 11.77 14.12
N VAL A 456 -28.67 11.29 15.32
CA VAL A 456 -29.94 10.58 15.58
C VAL A 456 -31.14 11.48 15.25
N LYS A 457 -31.06 12.77 15.62
CA LYS A 457 -32.10 13.78 15.32
C LYS A 457 -32.33 13.99 13.83
N ALA A 458 -31.26 13.95 13.02
CA ALA A 458 -31.40 14.09 11.57
C ALA A 458 -32.04 12.86 10.91
N LEU A 459 -31.94 11.68 11.54
CA LEU A 459 -32.49 10.42 11.01
C LEU A 459 -33.91 10.10 11.50
N GLN A 460 -34.33 10.64 12.64
CA GLN A 460 -35.66 10.45 13.23
C GLN A 460 -36.85 10.72 12.29
N PRO A 461 -36.80 11.72 11.37
CA PRO A 461 -37.88 11.92 10.42
C PRO A 461 -38.07 10.75 9.44
N ILE A 462 -37.00 10.01 9.15
CA ILE A 462 -36.96 8.97 8.11
C ILE A 462 -37.27 7.59 8.69
N VAL A 463 -36.73 7.30 9.88
CA VAL A 463 -36.84 5.99 10.55
C VAL A 463 -37.17 6.15 12.03
N TRP A 464 -37.73 5.11 12.64
CA TRP A 464 -38.03 5.12 14.07
C TRP A 464 -36.76 5.24 14.92
N THR A 465 -36.89 5.83 16.12
CA THR A 465 -35.77 6.25 16.97
C THR A 465 -34.73 5.15 17.24
N ARG A 466 -35.16 3.91 17.49
CA ARG A 466 -34.24 2.79 17.76
C ARG A 466 -33.38 2.44 16.54
N LEU A 467 -33.96 2.50 15.33
CA LEU A 467 -33.21 2.26 14.10
C LEU A 467 -32.29 3.43 13.76
N ALA A 468 -32.72 4.67 13.99
CA ALA A 468 -31.86 5.86 13.87
C ALA A 468 -30.61 5.74 14.76
N GLN A 469 -30.79 5.33 16.03
CA GLN A 469 -29.71 5.09 16.98
C GLN A 469 -28.77 3.95 16.51
N ALA A 470 -29.33 2.84 16.03
CA ALA A 470 -28.54 1.73 15.51
C ALA A 470 -27.71 2.14 14.28
N CYS A 471 -28.30 2.87 13.32
CA CYS A 471 -27.60 3.39 12.16
C CYS A 471 -26.48 4.36 12.56
N PHE A 472 -26.76 5.30 13.47
CA PHE A 472 -25.78 6.23 14.01
C PHE A 472 -24.57 5.49 14.62
N MET A 473 -24.82 4.52 15.49
CA MET A 473 -23.77 3.74 16.16
C MET A 473 -22.98 2.90 15.16
N LEU A 474 -23.64 2.19 14.25
CA LEU A 474 -22.97 1.28 13.31
C LEU A 474 -22.07 2.04 12.34
N VAL A 475 -22.55 3.15 11.78
CA VAL A 475 -21.79 3.98 10.84
C VAL A 475 -20.57 4.58 11.54
N ARG A 476 -20.75 5.20 12.72
CA ARG A 476 -19.65 5.86 13.41
C ARG A 476 -18.63 4.89 14.00
N LEU A 477 -19.07 3.80 14.62
CA LEU A 477 -18.17 2.76 15.14
C LEU A 477 -17.42 2.05 14.01
N GLY A 478 -18.12 1.71 12.92
CA GLY A 478 -17.52 1.11 11.74
C GLY A 478 -16.45 2.02 11.12
N PHE A 479 -16.76 3.32 10.97
CA PHE A 479 -15.80 4.29 10.46
C PHE A 479 -14.62 4.50 11.41
N LEU A 480 -14.84 4.53 12.73
CA LEU A 480 -13.76 4.60 13.73
C LEU A 480 -12.76 3.45 13.57
N VAL A 481 -13.24 2.21 13.46
CA VAL A 481 -12.39 1.03 13.20
C VAL A 481 -11.62 1.20 11.88
N SER A 482 -12.29 1.70 10.84
CA SER A 482 -11.67 1.98 9.54
C SER A 482 -10.56 3.04 9.63
N LEU A 483 -10.71 4.07 10.47
CA LEU A 483 -9.67 5.09 10.69
C LEU A 483 -8.48 4.57 11.48
N LEU A 484 -8.72 3.79 12.52
CA LEU A 484 -7.64 3.18 13.31
C LEU A 484 -6.73 2.32 12.41
N ALA A 485 -7.32 1.57 11.47
CA ALA A 485 -6.58 0.78 10.48
C ALA A 485 -5.73 1.63 9.51
N MET A 486 -6.01 2.93 9.34
CA MET A 486 -5.24 3.81 8.44
C MET A 486 -3.92 4.31 9.05
N PHE A 487 -3.81 4.35 10.38
CA PHE A 487 -2.60 4.86 11.03
C PHE A 487 -1.35 4.02 10.70
N PRO A 488 -1.38 2.66 10.79
CA PRO A 488 -0.24 1.85 10.36
C PRO A 488 0.11 2.04 8.88
N LEU A 489 -0.90 2.17 8.01
CA LEU A 489 -0.73 2.37 6.56
C LEU A 489 -0.06 3.70 6.21
N GLN A 490 -0.23 4.75 7.02
CA GLN A 490 0.44 6.04 6.84
C GLN A 490 1.78 6.12 7.57
N MET A 491 1.90 5.48 8.75
CA MET A 491 3.12 5.53 9.53
C MET A 491 4.28 4.79 8.84
N ALA A 492 4.00 3.67 8.15
CA ALA A 492 5.02 2.91 7.44
C ALA A 492 5.76 3.75 6.37
N PRO A 493 5.09 4.33 5.36
CA PRO A 493 5.76 5.17 4.36
C PRO A 493 6.34 6.45 4.97
N PHE A 494 5.75 7.00 6.03
CA PHE A 494 6.31 8.13 6.77
C PHE A 494 7.69 7.81 7.36
N ARG A 495 7.78 6.70 8.09
CA ARG A 495 9.02 6.23 8.74
C ARG A 495 10.12 5.98 7.72
N ASP A 496 9.78 5.27 6.66
CA ASP A 496 10.72 4.92 5.59
C ASP A 496 11.27 6.19 4.91
N SER A 497 10.39 7.13 4.56
CA SER A 497 10.79 8.37 3.87
C SER A 497 11.60 9.30 4.78
N LEU A 498 11.17 9.48 6.04
CA LEU A 498 11.88 10.33 6.99
C LEU A 498 13.29 9.80 7.30
N TRP A 499 13.40 8.50 7.53
CA TRP A 499 14.69 7.91 7.89
C TRP A 499 15.66 7.87 6.71
N LYS A 500 15.17 7.55 5.50
CA LYS A 500 15.97 7.65 4.27
C LYS A 500 16.46 9.08 4.03
N LEU A 501 15.62 10.08 4.27
CA LEU A 501 15.99 11.49 4.11
C LEU A 501 17.07 11.92 5.10
N LEU A 502 16.94 11.54 6.39
CA LEU A 502 17.87 11.96 7.44
C LEU A 502 19.20 11.20 7.42
N PHE A 503 19.16 9.88 7.20
CA PHE A 503 20.33 9.01 7.43
C PHE A 503 20.76 8.21 6.19
N ARG A 504 20.01 8.25 5.09
CA ARG A 504 20.27 7.46 3.86
C ARG A 504 20.47 5.97 4.12
N GLN A 505 19.80 5.43 5.13
CA GLN A 505 19.81 4.04 5.54
C GLN A 505 18.38 3.55 5.74
N ASP A 506 18.19 2.24 5.84
CA ASP A 506 16.90 1.66 6.22
C ASP A 506 16.70 1.75 7.74
N LEU A 507 15.46 2.01 8.15
CA LEU A 507 15.10 2.18 9.56
C LEU A 507 15.04 0.82 10.27
N GLN A 508 15.96 0.57 11.21
CA GLN A 508 15.98 -0.66 12.00
C GLN A 508 16.21 -0.38 13.50
N GLY A 509 15.71 -1.29 14.35
CA GLY A 509 15.98 -1.29 15.79
C GLY A 509 15.26 -0.20 16.59
N PRO A 510 15.87 0.35 17.67
CA PRO A 510 15.21 1.26 18.61
C PRO A 510 14.83 2.63 18.00
N GLY A 511 15.50 3.06 16.93
CA GLY A 511 15.16 4.30 16.21
C GLY A 511 13.75 4.31 15.63
N LEU A 512 13.22 3.12 15.27
CA LEU A 512 11.85 2.96 14.79
C LEU A 512 10.82 3.48 15.80
N TRP A 513 11.01 3.10 17.06
CA TRP A 513 10.13 3.46 18.16
C TRP A 513 10.23 4.95 18.46
N LEU A 514 11.45 5.49 18.56
CA LEU A 514 11.67 6.92 18.79
C LEU A 514 10.95 7.79 17.77
N VAL A 515 11.14 7.52 16.47
CA VAL A 515 10.46 8.25 15.38
C VAL A 515 8.95 8.15 15.54
N THR A 516 8.44 6.96 15.87
CA THR A 516 7.00 6.73 16.04
C THR A 516 6.38 7.59 17.12
N TYR A 517 6.95 7.58 18.32
CA TYR A 517 6.40 8.31 19.45
C TYR A 517 6.53 9.83 19.28
N ILE A 518 7.65 10.32 18.71
CA ILE A 518 7.80 11.75 18.39
C ILE A 518 6.73 12.21 17.40
N VAL A 519 6.50 11.42 16.35
CA VAL A 519 5.51 11.76 15.32
C VAL A 519 4.10 11.69 15.86
N LEU A 520 3.75 10.65 16.63
CA LEU A 520 2.44 10.55 17.27
C LEU A 520 2.18 11.70 18.23
N PHE A 521 3.20 12.15 18.98
CA PHE A 521 3.09 13.35 19.80
C PHE A 521 2.81 14.61 18.95
N GLY A 522 3.54 14.80 17.85
CA GLY A 522 3.29 15.91 16.92
C GLY A 522 1.90 15.86 16.29
N VAL A 523 1.44 14.66 15.91
CA VAL A 523 0.09 14.42 15.37
C VAL A 523 -0.99 14.77 16.40
N TYR A 524 -0.83 14.30 17.64
CA TYR A 524 -1.72 14.65 18.74
C TYR A 524 -1.77 16.15 19.00
N TRP A 525 -0.60 16.78 19.11
CA TRP A 525 -0.50 18.21 19.39
C TRP A 525 -1.21 19.02 18.31
N ALA A 526 -0.98 18.73 17.03
CA ALA A 526 -1.68 19.41 15.94
C ALA A 526 -3.20 19.16 15.98
N ALA A 527 -3.63 17.91 16.13
CA ALA A 527 -5.05 17.55 16.14
C ALA A 527 -5.82 18.16 17.33
N ALA A 528 -5.17 18.34 18.48
CA ALA A 528 -5.77 18.89 19.70
C ALA A 528 -6.25 20.35 19.56
N TYR A 529 -5.74 21.08 18.56
CA TYR A 529 -6.11 22.47 18.27
C TYR A 529 -6.89 22.64 16.96
N MET A 530 -7.15 21.56 16.23
CA MET A 530 -7.87 21.60 14.96
C MET A 530 -9.31 21.10 15.14
N THR A 531 -10.26 21.91 14.66
CA THR A 531 -11.70 21.62 14.73
C THR A 531 -12.33 21.34 13.37
N SER A 532 -11.65 21.67 12.27
CA SER A 532 -12.15 21.45 10.92
C SER A 532 -11.16 20.67 10.06
N ILE A 533 -11.69 19.70 9.32
CA ILE A 533 -10.93 18.90 8.35
C ILE A 533 -10.84 19.54 6.97
N TRP A 534 -11.66 20.55 6.68
CA TRP A 534 -11.85 21.09 5.32
C TRP A 534 -10.59 21.74 4.75
N GLY A 535 -10.07 22.79 5.42
CA GLY A 535 -8.86 23.48 5.01
C GLY A 535 -7.63 22.56 4.89
N PRO A 536 -7.36 21.72 5.90
CA PRO A 536 -6.26 20.75 5.84
C PRO A 536 -6.33 19.80 4.64
N LEU A 537 -7.51 19.28 4.31
CA LEU A 537 -7.68 18.40 3.14
C LEU A 537 -7.37 19.14 1.82
N ILE A 538 -7.77 20.42 1.69
CA ILE A 538 -7.43 21.21 0.50
C ILE A 538 -5.92 21.45 0.44
N VAL A 539 -5.28 21.86 1.54
CA VAL A 539 -3.83 22.13 1.57
C VAL A 539 -3.03 20.87 1.24
N LEU A 540 -3.37 19.73 1.85
CA LEU A 540 -2.70 18.45 1.60
C LEU A 540 -2.87 18.01 0.15
N GLY A 541 -4.09 18.08 -0.39
CA GLY A 541 -4.37 17.75 -1.78
C GLY A 541 -3.68 18.65 -2.78
N SER A 542 -3.54 19.94 -2.45
CA SER A 542 -2.98 20.97 -3.34
C SER A 542 -1.46 20.99 -3.38
N THR A 543 -0.82 20.37 -2.38
CA THR A 543 0.64 20.36 -2.22
C THR A 543 1.17 18.95 -2.44
N ALA A 544 1.31 18.16 -1.38
CA ALA A 544 1.86 16.82 -1.45
C ALA A 544 1.00 15.88 -2.31
N GLY A 545 -0.34 16.00 -2.26
CA GLY A 545 -1.26 15.16 -3.00
C GLY A 545 -1.06 15.22 -4.51
N VAL A 546 -1.12 16.41 -5.13
CA VAL A 546 -0.87 16.58 -6.57
C VAL A 546 0.56 16.24 -6.98
N LEU A 547 1.56 16.49 -6.12
CA LEU A 547 2.95 16.12 -6.40
C LEU A 547 3.11 14.61 -6.53
N ILE A 548 2.60 13.87 -5.53
CA ILE A 548 2.63 12.41 -5.46
C ILE A 548 1.77 11.79 -6.55
N ALA A 549 0.54 12.29 -6.73
CA ALA A 549 -0.44 11.65 -7.59
C ALA A 549 -0.26 11.97 -9.07
N PHE A 550 0.16 13.18 -9.45
CA PHE A 550 0.10 13.60 -10.86
C PHE A 550 1.41 14.17 -11.40
N VAL A 551 2.08 15.08 -10.67
CA VAL A 551 3.27 15.76 -11.18
C VAL A 551 4.45 14.80 -11.35
N LEU A 552 4.84 14.10 -10.28
CA LEU A 552 5.98 13.19 -10.32
C LEU A 552 5.74 11.97 -11.22
N PRO A 553 4.58 11.28 -11.20
CA PRO A 553 4.28 10.21 -12.14
C PRO A 553 4.26 10.68 -13.60
N GLY A 554 3.71 11.88 -13.85
CA GLY A 554 3.69 12.51 -15.17
C GLY A 554 5.12 12.74 -15.71
N LEU A 555 5.99 13.35 -14.90
CA LEU A 555 7.40 13.56 -15.25
C LEU A 555 8.15 12.24 -15.45
N LEU A 556 7.92 11.26 -14.57
CA LEU A 556 8.56 9.95 -14.61
C LEU A 556 8.28 9.23 -15.94
N ALA A 557 7.03 9.24 -16.40
CA ALA A 557 6.68 8.61 -17.67
C ALA A 557 7.35 9.26 -18.88
N THR A 558 7.53 10.58 -18.88
CA THR A 558 8.25 11.25 -19.99
C THR A 558 9.69 10.76 -20.12
N ARG A 559 10.35 10.40 -19.01
CA ARG A 559 11.74 9.92 -18.99
C ARG A 559 11.87 8.42 -19.29
N LEU A 560 10.94 7.60 -18.79
CA LEU A 560 10.94 6.16 -19.07
C LEU A 560 10.73 5.84 -20.54
N GLU A 561 10.02 6.70 -21.27
CA GLU A 561 9.69 6.49 -22.68
C GLU A 561 10.77 6.98 -23.66
N GLU A 562 11.82 7.66 -23.18
CA GLU A 562 12.98 7.98 -24.02
C GLU A 562 13.76 6.72 -24.42
N GLU A 563 13.69 5.64 -23.64
CA GLU A 563 14.50 4.43 -23.80
C GLU A 563 13.80 3.21 -24.43
N LEU A 564 12.47 3.14 -24.41
CA LEU A 564 11.72 1.90 -24.66
C LEU A 564 10.73 2.00 -25.84
N SER A 565 11.23 1.62 -27.03
CA SER A 565 10.56 0.98 -28.18
C SER A 565 9.14 1.40 -28.69
N GLU A 566 9.07 1.48 -30.03
CA GLU A 566 7.96 1.58 -31.01
C GLU A 566 7.28 2.93 -31.34
N SER A 567 7.11 3.12 -32.67
CA SER A 567 6.57 4.26 -33.45
C SER A 567 6.73 5.65 -32.82
N ARG A 568 7.42 6.56 -33.53
CA ARG A 568 7.55 7.99 -33.15
C ARG A 568 6.22 8.61 -32.69
N ALA A 569 5.09 8.20 -33.28
CA ALA A 569 3.76 8.68 -32.93
C ALA A 569 3.27 8.18 -31.54
N ALA A 570 3.48 6.90 -31.22
CA ALA A 570 3.06 6.31 -29.95
C ALA A 570 3.88 6.84 -28.76
N ARG A 571 5.18 7.10 -28.97
CA ARG A 571 6.04 7.79 -28.00
C ARG A 571 5.59 9.23 -27.77
N ARG A 572 5.34 9.99 -28.84
CA ARG A 572 4.92 11.40 -28.74
C ARG A 572 3.59 11.54 -27.99
N SER A 573 2.61 10.67 -28.28
CA SER A 573 1.30 10.67 -27.62
C SER A 573 1.42 10.45 -26.11
N ARG A 574 2.24 9.49 -25.68
CA ARG A 574 2.37 9.15 -24.26
C ARG A 574 3.23 10.14 -23.47
N MET A 575 4.28 10.70 -24.08
CA MET A 575 5.01 11.85 -23.52
C MET A 575 4.09 13.07 -23.34
N LEU A 576 3.24 13.38 -24.33
CA LEU A 576 2.24 14.44 -24.21
C LEU A 576 1.26 14.16 -23.07
N GLY A 577 0.83 12.90 -22.91
CA GLY A 577 0.00 12.48 -21.79
C GLY A 577 0.65 12.71 -20.42
N GLY A 578 1.95 12.38 -20.27
CA GLY A 578 2.71 12.62 -19.04
C GLY A 578 2.84 14.10 -18.68
N TRP A 579 3.16 14.95 -19.67
CA TRP A 579 3.20 16.40 -19.48
C TRP A 579 1.82 16.99 -19.15
N LEU A 580 0.78 16.51 -19.82
CA LEU A 580 -0.59 16.94 -19.56
C LEU A 580 -1.04 16.58 -18.14
N LEU A 581 -0.72 15.37 -17.67
CA LEU A 581 -1.00 14.94 -16.29
C LEU A 581 -0.32 15.86 -15.26
N ALA A 582 0.97 16.16 -15.48
CA ALA A 582 1.73 17.05 -14.59
C ALA A 582 1.17 18.48 -14.60
N LEU A 583 0.81 19.01 -15.76
CA LEU A 583 0.22 20.34 -15.90
C LEU A 583 -1.15 20.44 -15.22
N ILE A 584 -2.04 19.45 -15.43
CA ILE A 584 -3.35 19.39 -14.77
C ILE A 584 -3.15 19.35 -13.24
N GLY A 585 -2.22 18.53 -12.75
CA GLY A 585 -1.89 18.48 -11.33
C GLY A 585 -1.43 19.83 -10.78
N LEU A 586 -0.57 20.55 -11.51
CA LEU A 586 -0.13 21.89 -11.11
C LEU A 586 -1.30 22.88 -11.07
N VAL A 587 -2.19 22.86 -12.06
CA VAL A 587 -3.38 23.73 -12.10
C VAL A 587 -4.31 23.46 -10.91
N ILE A 588 -4.58 22.19 -10.61
CA ILE A 588 -5.39 21.80 -9.44
C ILE A 588 -4.73 22.29 -8.14
N GLY A 589 -3.41 22.12 -8.00
CA GLY A 589 -2.66 22.55 -6.83
C GLY A 589 -2.69 24.07 -6.63
N VAL A 590 -2.39 24.84 -7.69
CA VAL A 590 -2.41 26.30 -7.64
C VAL A 590 -3.81 26.82 -7.33
N ALA A 591 -4.85 26.29 -7.98
CA ALA A 591 -6.23 26.70 -7.72
C ALA A 591 -6.65 26.40 -6.26
N GLY A 592 -6.21 25.29 -5.69
CA GLY A 592 -6.48 24.94 -4.30
C GLY A 592 -5.77 25.85 -3.29
N ILE A 593 -4.49 26.18 -3.52
CA ILE A 593 -3.76 27.15 -2.68
C ILE A 593 -4.41 28.53 -2.78
N VAL A 594 -4.73 28.98 -4.00
CA VAL A 594 -5.42 30.24 -4.24
C VAL A 594 -6.77 30.27 -3.52
N ARG A 595 -7.52 29.16 -3.53
CA ARG A 595 -8.77 29.02 -2.76
C ARG A 595 -8.55 29.28 -1.28
N VAL A 596 -7.59 28.60 -0.65
CA VAL A 596 -7.32 28.71 0.78
C VAL A 596 -6.85 30.10 1.18
N LEU A 597 -6.01 30.74 0.34
CA LEU A 597 -5.43 32.05 0.67
C LEU A 597 -6.38 33.23 0.45
N PHE A 598 -7.18 33.19 -0.63
CA PHE A 598 -7.92 34.37 -1.08
C PHE A 598 -9.43 34.27 -0.93
N TYR A 599 -9.98 33.07 -0.73
CA TYR A 599 -11.43 32.86 -0.68
C TYR A 599 -11.84 32.34 0.68
N ARG A 600 -12.83 33.01 1.29
CA ARG A 600 -13.40 32.60 2.57
C ARG A 600 -14.15 31.28 2.39
N ASP A 601 -13.96 30.36 3.33
CA ASP A 601 -14.63 29.07 3.28
C ASP A 601 -16.15 29.24 3.32
N PRO A 602 -16.92 28.59 2.43
CA PRO A 602 -18.39 28.63 2.44
C PRO A 602 -19.00 27.81 3.60
N ILE A 603 -18.21 27.52 4.62
CA ILE A 603 -18.57 26.72 5.81
C ILE A 603 -18.54 27.60 7.07
N SER A 604 -17.94 28.80 7.02
CA SER A 604 -17.94 29.75 8.13
C SER A 604 -19.21 30.61 8.21
N ASP A 605 -20.10 30.50 7.22
CA ASP A 605 -21.44 31.12 7.13
C ASP A 605 -22.50 30.01 7.20
#